data_AF-A0A2V9PAK5-F1
#
_entry.id   AF-A0A2V9PAK5-F1
#
_cell.length_a   1.000
_cell.length_b   1.000
_cell.length_c   1.000
_cell.angle_alpha   90.00
_cell.angle_beta   90.00
_cell.angle_gamma   90.00
#
_symmetry.space_group_name_H-M   'P 1'
#
loop_
_entity.id
_entity.type
_entity.pdbx_description
1 polymer ?
#
loop_
_entity_poly.entity_id
_entity_poly.type
_entity_poly.pdbx_seq_one_letter_code
_entity_poly.pdbx_strand_id
1 'polypeptide(L)' 'MPNFDVTIAGELNLDLILYGLPEQLPPERELLANEMSITLGSSSAIVAHNLASLG' A
#
# COMPACT_ATOMS: atom_id res chain seq x y z
N MET A 1 -5.59 -10.16 -28.81
CA MET A 1 -5.30 -9.59 -27.47
C MET A 1 -5.98 -8.24 -27.41
N PRO A 2 -6.59 -7.84 -26.29
CA PRO A 2 -7.13 -6.49 -26.15
C PRO A 2 -6.03 -5.45 -26.37
N ASN A 3 -6.36 -4.35 -27.04
CA ASN A 3 -5.44 -3.23 -27.24
C ASN A 3 -5.51 -2.33 -25.99
N PHE A 4 -4.41 -2.21 -25.26
CA PHE A 4 -4.33 -1.35 -24.07
C PHE A 4 -3.54 -0.09 -24.44
N ASP A 5 -4.09 1.09 -24.18
CA ASP A 5 -3.38 2.36 -24.41
C ASP A 5 -2.16 2.51 -23.49
N VAL A 6 -2.27 1.97 -22.27
CA VAL A 6 -1.19 1.95 -21.28
C VAL A 6 -1.15 0.58 -20.60
N THR A 7 0.06 0.01 -20.46
CA THR A 7 0.32 -1.18 -19.65
C THR A 7 1.31 -0.83 -18.56
N ILE A 8 0.98 -1.17 -17.31
CA ILE A 8 1.86 -0.95 -16.15
C ILE A 8 2.27 -2.30 -15.60
N ALA A 9 3.57 -2.55 -15.61
CA ALA A 9 4.16 -3.74 -15.01
C ALA A 9 4.73 -3.38 -13.64
N GLY A 10 4.38 -4.17 -12.63
CA GLY A 10 4.91 -4.03 -11.28
C GLY A 10 4.11 -4.88 -10.30
N GLU A 11 4.23 -4.54 -9.02
CA GLU A 11 3.66 -5.31 -7.93
C GLU A 11 2.28 -4.79 -7.50
N LEU A 12 1.56 -5.61 -6.76
CA LEU A 12 0.38 -5.22 -6.00
C LEU A 12 0.64 -5.60 -4.54
N ASN A 13 0.51 -4.64 -3.64
CA ASN A 13 0.78 -4.84 -2.23
C ASN A 13 -0.48 -4.63 -1.40
N LEU A 14 -0.47 -5.25 -0.22
CA LEU A 14 -1.41 -4.95 0.85
C LEU A 14 -0.61 -4.31 1.97
N ASP A 15 -0.88 -3.04 2.22
CA ASP A 15 -0.17 -2.25 3.21
C ASP A 15 -0.90 -2.39 4.56
N LEU A 16 -0.13 -2.72 5.59
CA LEU A 16 -0.58 -2.76 6.99
C LEU A 16 -0.05 -1.51 7.68
N ILE A 17 -0.96 -0.66 8.15
CA ILE A 17 -0.61 0.61 8.81
C ILE A 17 -1.00 0.50 10.27
N LEU A 18 -0.01 0.59 11.17
CA LEU A 18 -0.18 0.51 12.62
C LEU A 18 -0.03 1.90 13.25
N TYR A 19 -1.05 2.35 13.99
CA TYR A 19 -1.06 3.67 14.62
C TYR A 19 -0.84 3.60 16.14
N GLY A 20 -0.33 4.68 16.71
CA GLY A 20 -0.14 4.82 18.15
C GLY A 20 1.06 4.07 18.72
N LEU A 21 1.95 3.57 17.85
CA LEU A 21 3.23 3.02 18.27
C LEU A 21 4.20 4.14 18.70
N PRO A 22 5.14 3.86 19.61
CA PRO A 22 6.19 4.82 19.96
C PRO A 22 7.11 5.09 18.76
N GLU A 23 7.75 6.26 18.75
CA GLU A 23 8.70 6.66 17.71
C GLU A 23 9.88 5.68 17.58
N GLN A 24 10.31 5.09 18.70
CA GLN A 24 11.32 4.05 18.73
C GLN A 24 10.69 2.70 19.03
N LEU A 25 10.99 1.71 18.19
CA LEU A 25 10.59 0.32 18.37
C LEU A 25 11.75 -0.44 19.01
N PRO A 26 11.80 -0.57 20.35
CA PRO A 26 12.85 -1.34 21.00
C PRO A 26 12.83 -2.79 20.49
N PRO A 27 13.99 -3.36 20.14
CA PRO A 27 14.07 -4.75 19.70
C PRO A 27 13.61 -5.69 20.82
N GLU A 28 13.18 -6.89 20.43
CA GLU A 28 12.79 -7.97 21.36
C GLU A 28 11.65 -7.58 22.32
N ARG A 29 10.80 -6.64 21.93
CA ARG A 29 9.59 -6.27 22.68
C ARG A 29 8.34 -6.39 21.82
N GLU A 30 7.28 -6.88 22.44
CA GLU A 30 5.94 -6.81 21.90
C GLU A 30 5.35 -5.43 22.21
N LEU A 31 4.74 -4.79 21.20
CA LEU A 31 4.11 -3.49 21.31
C LEU A 31 2.66 -3.60 20.83
N LEU A 32 1.74 -3.01 21.59
CA LEU A 32 0.33 -2.95 21.24
C LEU A 32 0.04 -1.63 20.54
N ALA A 33 -0.33 -1.69 19.27
CA ALA A 33 -0.81 -0.54 18.51
C ALA A 33 -2.24 -0.17 18.96
N ASN A 34 -2.59 1.10 18.84
CA ASN A 34 -3.95 1.57 19.17
C ASN A 34 -4.94 1.22 18.06
N GLU A 35 -4.46 1.15 16.81
CA GLU A 35 -5.28 0.91 15.63
C GLU A 35 -4.45 0.26 14.53
N MET A 36 -5.12 -0.53 13.68
CA MET A 36 -4.58 -1.08 12.45
C MET A 36 -5.53 -0.76 11.30
N SER A 37 -4.97 -0.27 10.19
CA SER A 37 -5.67 -0.13 8.90
C SER A 37 -5.03 -1.03 7.85
N ILE A 38 -5.86 -1.51 6.93
CA ILE A 38 -5.46 -2.34 5.79
C ILE A 38 -5.83 -1.60 4.52
N THR A 39 -4.85 -1.33 3.67
CA THR A 39 -5.06 -0.62 2.40
C THR A 39 -4.42 -1.36 1.23
N LEU A 40 -4.99 -1.20 0.03
CA LEU A 40 -4.28 -1.58 -1.18
C LEU A 40 -3.14 -0.58 -1.42
N GLY A 41 -1.92 -1.10 -1.52
CA GLY A 41 -0.70 -0.34 -1.74
C GLY A 41 -0.04 -0.68 -3.08
N SER A 42 1.25 -0.38 -3.17
CA SER A 42 2.10 -0.42 -4.38
C SER A 42 2.03 0.82 -5.27
N SER A 43 3.21 1.31 -5.64
CA SER A 43 3.37 2.40 -6.62
C SER A 43 2.71 2.08 -7.95
N SER A 44 2.90 0.87 -8.49
CA SER A 44 2.34 0.47 -9.78
C SER A 44 0.82 0.40 -9.77
N ALA A 45 0.24 -0.12 -8.68
CA ALA A 45 -1.22 -0.20 -8.52
C ALA A 45 -1.85 1.18 -8.34
N ILE A 46 -1.21 2.06 -7.56
CA ILE A 46 -1.67 3.45 -7.38
C ILE A 46 -1.61 4.22 -8.70
N VAL A 47 -0.53 4.09 -9.47
CA VAL A 47 -0.42 4.74 -10.80
C VAL A 47 -1.47 4.18 -11.76
N ALA A 48 -1.69 2.87 -11.79
CA ALA A 48 -2.72 2.26 -12.63
C ALA A 48 -4.12 2.80 -12.29
N HIS A 49 -4.45 2.86 -10.99
CA HIS A 49 -5.71 3.39 -10.50
C HIS A 49 -5.90 4.87 -10.87
N ASN A 50 -4.87 5.68 -10.67
CA ASN A 50 -4.92 7.11 -10.97
C ASN A 50 -5.06 7.36 -12.47
N LEU A 51 -4.30 6.66 -13.32
CA LEU A 51 -4.43 6.78 -14.77
C LEU A 51 -5.83 6.35 -15.24
N ALA A 52 -6.34 5.23 -14.74
CA ALA A 52 -7.70 4.78 -15.06
C ALA A 52 -8.78 5.79 -14.61
N SER A 53 -8.54 6.54 -13.54
CA SER A 53 -9.48 7.54 -13.02
C SER A 53 -9.51 8.83 -13.85
N LEU A 54 -8.52 9.06 -14.71
CA LEU A 54 -8.46 10.23 -15.60
C LEU A 54 -9.21 10.01 -16.93
N GLY A 55 -9.62 8.76 -17.22
CA GLY A 55 -10.16 8.34 -18.51
C GLY A 55 -9.08 8.06 -19.55
#